data_AF-A0AAP0AT33-F1
#
_entry.id   AF-A0AAP0AT33-F1
#
_cell.length_a   1.000
_cell.length_b   1.000
_cell.length_c   1.000
_cell.angle_alpha   90.00
_cell.angle_beta   90.00
_cell.angle_gamma   90.00
#
_symmetry.space_group_name_H-M   'P 1'
#
loop_
_entity.id
_entity.type
_entity.pdbx_description
1 polymer ?
#
loop_
_entity_poly.entity_id
_entity_poly.type
_entity_poly.pdbx_seq_one_letter_code
_entity_poly.pdbx_strand_id
1 'polypeptide(L)'
;MAGGFRVLHLVRPFLEILPEVETADRRIPFREKVIYTVIALFIFLVCSQLPLYGIHSTTGADPFYWMRVILASNRGTVMELGITPIVTSGLVMQLLAGSKIIEVDNSVREDRALL
;
A
#
# COMPACT_ATOMS: atom_id res chain seq x y z
N MET A 1 11.42 -16.41 -29.76
CA MET A 1 10.36 -17.45 -29.68
C MET A 1 10.27 -17.82 -28.20
N ALA A 2 9.23 -17.57 -27.43
CA ALA A 2 7.80 -17.50 -27.71
C ALA A 2 7.13 -16.31 -27.01
N GLY A 3 6.18 -15.66 -27.68
CA GLY A 3 5.26 -14.71 -27.07
C GLY A 3 4.25 -15.47 -26.20
N GLY A 4 4.67 -15.81 -24.98
CA GLY A 4 3.78 -16.35 -23.95
C GLY A 4 2.89 -15.24 -23.39
N PHE A 5 1.59 -15.52 -23.29
CA PHE A 5 0.60 -14.64 -22.68
C PHE A 5 1.03 -14.30 -21.24
N ARG A 6 1.64 -13.14 -21.01
CA ARG A 6 1.99 -12.71 -19.65
C ARG A 6 0.76 -12.08 -19.01
N VAL A 7 0.32 -12.63 -17.89
CA VAL A 7 -0.81 -12.14 -17.09
C VAL A 7 -0.62 -10.65 -16.71
N LEU A 8 0.63 -10.19 -16.59
CA LEU A 8 0.99 -8.78 -16.37
C LEU A 8 0.42 -7.81 -17.42
N HIS A 9 0.32 -8.22 -18.69
CA HIS A 9 -0.20 -7.34 -19.75
C HIS A 9 -1.71 -7.09 -19.65
N LEU A 10 -2.45 -7.94 -18.92
CA LEU A 10 -3.87 -7.74 -18.69
C LEU A 10 -4.16 -6.53 -17.77
N VAL A 11 -3.17 -6.13 -16.97
CA VAL A 11 -3.30 -5.05 -15.97
C VAL A 11 -2.97 -3.68 -16.55
N ARG A 12 -2.30 -3.63 -17.72
CA ARG A 12 -1.95 -2.38 -18.43
C ARG A 12 -3.07 -1.33 -18.53
N PRO A 13 -4.31 -1.66 -18.94
CA PRO A 13 -5.37 -0.66 -19.04
C PRO A 13 -5.84 -0.11 -17.68
N PHE A 14 -5.58 -0.82 -16.58
CA PHE A 14 -5.93 -0.34 -15.23
C PHE A 14 -4.88 0.60 -14.65
N LEU A 15 -3.62 0.50 -15.08
CA LEU A 15 -2.54 1.36 -14.61
C LEU A 15 -2.70 2.80 -15.06
N GLU A 16 -3.26 3.04 -16.25
CA GLU A 16 -3.55 4.40 -16.74
C GLU A 16 -4.62 5.13 -15.90
N ILE A 17 -5.42 4.39 -15.12
CA ILE A 17 -6.50 4.94 -14.29
C ILE A 17 -6.01 5.21 -12.85
N LEU A 18 -4.99 4.49 -12.39
CA LEU A 18 -4.50 4.61 -11.01
C LEU A 18 -3.52 5.77 -10.88
N PRO A 19 -3.78 6.76 -10.01
CA PRO A 19 -2.85 7.85 -9.79
C PRO A 19 -1.61 7.34 -9.05
N GLU A 20 -0.43 7.54 -9.65
CA GLU A 20 0.86 7.23 -9.05
C GLU A 20 1.61 8.53 -8.66
N VAL A 21 2.40 8.47 -7.59
CA VAL A 21 3.26 9.58 -7.17
C VAL A 21 4.59 9.50 -7.93
N GLU A 22 4.88 10.51 -8.75
CA GLU A 22 6.12 10.58 -9.52
C GLU A 22 7.37 10.72 -8.63
N THR A 23 8.48 10.10 -9.06
CA THR A 23 9.76 10.23 -8.36
C THR A 23 10.34 11.63 -8.51
N ALA A 24 10.92 12.18 -7.44
CA ALA A 24 11.51 13.51 -7.50
C ALA A 24 12.64 13.64 -8.54
N ASP A 25 12.53 14.64 -9.42
CA ASP A 25 13.52 14.95 -10.47
C ASP A 25 14.91 15.31 -9.92
N ARG A 26 14.95 15.82 -8.70
CA ARG A 26 16.17 16.29 -8.04
C ARG A 26 16.51 15.42 -6.84
N ARG A 27 17.82 15.29 -6.59
CA ARG A 27 18.31 14.76 -5.31
C ARG A 27 17.90 15.67 -4.15
N ILE A 28 16.92 15.21 -3.37
CA ILE A 28 16.39 15.91 -2.20
C ILE A 28 17.43 15.88 -1.06
N PRO A 29 17.78 17.03 -0.45
CA PRO A 29 18.69 17.09 0.70
C PRO A 29 18.08 16.40 1.94
N PHE A 30 18.94 15.90 2.84
CA PHE A 30 18.49 15.14 4.02
C PHE A 30 17.49 15.89 4.89
N ARG A 31 17.70 17.19 5.11
CA ARG A 31 16.81 18.04 5.92
C ARG A 31 15.38 18.08 5.37
N GLU A 32 15.24 18.15 4.06
CA GLU A 32 13.94 18.20 3.40
C GLU A 32 13.23 16.83 3.47
N LYS A 33 13.97 15.72 3.33
CA LYS A 33 13.42 14.38 3.58
C LYS A 33 12.85 14.25 4.99
N VAL A 34 13.57 14.73 6.00
CA VAL A 34 13.10 14.70 7.39
C VAL A 34 11.83 15.51 7.57
N ILE A 35 11.72 16.70 6.96
CA ILE A 35 10.51 17.53 7.02
C ILE A 35 9.32 16.78 6.42
N TYR A 36 9.45 16.18 5.23
CA TYR A 36 8.36 15.42 4.63
C TYR A 36 7.95 14.21 5.47
N THR A 37 8.92 13.47 6.04
CA THR A 37 8.62 12.34 6.95
C THR A 37 7.84 12.80 8.18
N VAL A 38 8.22 13.92 8.80
CA VAL A 38 7.52 14.46 9.97
C VAL A 38 6.10 14.91 9.61
N ILE A 39 5.92 15.57 8.46
CA ILE A 39 4.59 15.99 7.98
C ILE A 39 3.70 14.77 7.74
N ALA A 40 4.21 13.75 7.04
CA ALA A 40 3.45 12.52 6.78
C ALA A 40 3.05 11.81 8.08
N LEU A 41 3.95 11.77 9.07
CA LEU A 41 3.69 11.19 10.38
C LEU A 41 2.63 11.99 11.14
N PHE A 42 2.64 13.32 11.06
CA PHE A 42 1.63 14.15 11.69
C PHE A 42 0.24 13.93 11.09
N ILE A 43 0.14 13.85 9.75
CA ILE A 43 -1.10 13.51 9.05
C ILE A 43 -1.60 12.13 9.52
N PHE A 44 -0.72 11.14 9.61
CA PHE A 44 -1.06 9.80 10.08
C PHE A 44 -1.65 9.81 11.49
N LEU A 45 -1.04 10.55 12.42
CA LEU A 45 -1.51 10.65 13.80
C LEU A 45 -2.88 11.33 13.89
N VAL A 46 -3.09 12.42 13.14
CA VAL A 46 -4.39 13.11 13.09
C VAL A 46 -5.48 12.17 12.54
N CYS A 47 -5.22 11.50 11.43
CA CYS A 47 -6.17 10.55 10.83
C CYS A 47 -6.49 9.37 11.77
N SER A 48 -5.54 8.95 12.60
CA SER A 48 -5.74 7.89 13.60
C SER A 48 -6.66 8.28 14.76
N GLN A 49 -6.97 9.58 14.90
CA GLN A 49 -7.87 10.11 15.94
C GLN A 49 -9.21 10.59 15.35
N LEU A 50 -9.31 10.75 14.03
CA LEU A 50 -10.54 11.21 13.38
C LEU A 50 -11.58 10.08 13.33
N PRO A 51 -12.71 10.19 14.04
CA PRO A 51 -13.74 9.17 14.03
C PRO A 51 -14.44 9.13 12.67
N LEU A 52 -14.79 7.92 12.22
CA LEU A 52 -15.52 7.74 10.99
C LEU A 52 -16.98 8.22 11.17
N TYR A 53 -17.53 8.87 10.16
CA TYR A 53 -18.91 9.33 10.19
C TYR A 53 -19.89 8.14 10.26
N GLY A 54 -20.92 8.26 11.10
CA GLY A 54 -21.99 7.26 11.22
C GLY A 54 -21.75 6.13 12.23
N ILE A 55 -20.63 6.14 12.96
CA ILE A 55 -20.37 5.14 14.01
C ILE A 55 -20.95 5.64 15.34
N HIS A 56 -22.00 4.96 15.84
CA HIS A 56 -22.65 5.30 17.13
C HIS A 56 -22.45 4.21 18.21
N SER A 57 -21.89 3.05 17.86
CA SER A 57 -21.63 1.95 18.80
C SER A 57 -20.28 1.28 18.53
N THR A 58 -19.24 1.71 19.25
CA THR A 58 -17.93 1.02 19.28
C THR A 58 -17.86 -0.08 20.34
N THR A 59 -18.93 -0.31 21.09
CA THR A 59 -19.00 -1.20 22.28
C THR A 59 -19.11 -2.70 21.95
N GLY A 60 -18.60 -3.14 20.81
CA GLY A 60 -18.54 -4.56 20.44
C GLY A 60 -17.16 -5.16 20.73
N ALA A 61 -17.10 -6.45 21.08
CA ALA A 61 -15.84 -7.17 21.14
C ALA A 61 -15.13 -7.09 19.78
N ASP A 62 -13.86 -6.69 19.77
CA ASP A 62 -13.08 -6.52 18.55
C ASP A 62 -12.37 -7.82 18.18
N PRO A 63 -12.78 -8.53 17.11
CA PRO A 63 -12.13 -9.77 16.67
C PRO A 63 -10.68 -9.55 16.24
N PHE A 64 -10.31 -8.31 15.91
CA PHE A 64 -9.01 -7.94 15.37
C PHE A 64 -8.09 -7.28 16.40
N TYR A 65 -8.40 -7.36 17.70
CA TYR A 65 -7.62 -6.70 18.75
C TYR A 65 -6.11 -6.92 18.64
N TRP A 66 -5.67 -8.17 18.47
CA TRP A 66 -4.24 -8.51 18.29
C TRP A 66 -3.68 -8.03 16.96
N MET A 67 -4.50 -8.08 15.90
CA MET A 67 -4.10 -7.70 14.55
C MET A 67 -3.90 -6.18 14.46
N ARG A 68 -4.71 -5.38 15.16
CA ARG A 68 -4.67 -3.92 15.14
C ARG A 68 -3.34 -3.34 15.61
N VAL A 69 -2.68 -4.00 16.57
CA VAL A 69 -1.35 -3.59 17.06
C VAL A 69 -0.32 -3.67 15.95
N ILE A 70 -0.35 -4.74 15.15
CA ILE A 70 0.60 -4.96 14.05
C ILE A 70 0.27 -4.07 12.84
N LEU A 71 -1.02 -3.84 12.60
CA LEU A 71 -1.52 -3.13 11.44
C LEU A 71 -1.64 -1.61 11.63
N ALA A 72 -1.29 -1.11 12.82
CA ALA A 72 -1.44 0.29 13.22
C ALA A 72 -2.85 0.83 12.91
N SER A 73 -3.88 0.06 13.28
CA SER A 73 -5.28 0.34 12.97
C SER A 73 -6.08 0.64 14.23
N ASN A 74 -6.93 1.68 14.17
CA ASN A 74 -7.80 2.08 15.27
C ASN A 74 -9.28 1.89 14.87
N ARG A 75 -10.04 1.14 15.67
CA ARG A 75 -11.47 0.88 15.41
C ARG A 75 -12.27 2.18 15.38
N GLY A 76 -13.07 2.35 14.33
CA GLY A 76 -13.97 3.48 14.17
C GLY A 76 -13.29 4.81 13.84
N THR A 77 -12.07 4.75 13.30
CA THR A 77 -11.35 5.92 12.77
C THR A 77 -11.12 5.77 11.28
N VAL A 78 -10.65 6.83 10.62
CA VAL A 78 -10.21 6.75 9.21
C VAL A 78 -9.13 5.66 9.01
N MET A 79 -8.38 5.34 10.06
CA MET A 79 -7.34 4.31 10.07
C MET A 79 -7.86 2.92 10.48
N GLU A 80 -9.16 2.62 10.31
CA GLU A 80 -9.70 1.31 10.68
C GLU A 80 -9.10 0.15 9.86
N LEU A 81 -8.72 0.38 8.61
CA LEU A 81 -8.01 -0.62 7.80
C LEU A 81 -6.48 -0.56 7.97
N GLY A 82 -5.94 0.48 8.60
CA GLY A 82 -4.51 0.67 8.84
C GLY A 82 -3.65 0.46 7.58
N ILE A 83 -2.49 -0.16 7.75
CA ILE A 83 -1.57 -0.51 6.66
C ILE A 83 -1.90 -1.87 6.00
N THR A 84 -2.97 -2.55 6.41
CA THR A 84 -3.28 -3.92 6.01
C THR A 84 -3.35 -4.10 4.50
N PRO A 85 -4.06 -3.25 3.72
CA PRO A 85 -4.16 -3.46 2.27
C PRO A 85 -2.79 -3.44 1.58
N ILE A 86 -1.86 -2.60 2.04
CA ILE A 86 -0.51 -2.44 1.48
C ILE A 86 0.35 -3.66 1.82
N VAL A 87 0.33 -4.11 3.07
CA VAL A 87 1.13 -5.25 3.51
C VAL A 87 0.61 -6.55 2.91
N THR A 88 -0.71 -6.73 2.84
CA THR A 88 -1.32 -7.95 2.29
C THR A 88 -1.10 -8.05 0.79
N SER A 89 -1.26 -6.96 0.02
CA SER A 89 -0.99 -6.99 -1.42
C SER A 89 0.49 -7.30 -1.70
N GLY A 90 1.40 -6.68 -0.94
CA GLY A 90 2.84 -6.94 -1.04
C GLY A 90 3.19 -8.39 -0.73
N LEU A 91 2.65 -8.97 0.35
CA LEU A 91 2.90 -10.36 0.73
C LEU A 91 2.39 -11.35 -0.32
N VAL A 92 1.18 -11.13 -0.84
CA VAL A 92 0.59 -11.99 -1.88
C VAL A 92 1.41 -11.90 -3.17
N MET A 93 1.82 -10.70 -3.57
CA MET A 93 2.61 -10.50 -4.78
C MET A 93 4.00 -11.14 -4.66
N GLN A 94 4.66 -10.96 -3.51
CA GLN A 94 5.94 -11.61 -3.22
C GLN A 94 5.82 -13.14 -3.22
N LEU A 95 4.71 -13.69 -2.70
CA LEU A 95 4.45 -15.13 -2.72
C LEU A 95 4.25 -15.66 -4.15
N LEU A 96 3.49 -14.95 -4.99
CA LEU A 96 3.21 -15.33 -6.38
C LEU A 96 4.46 -15.25 -7.27
N ALA A 97 5.29 -14.21 -7.08
CA ALA A 97 6.57 -14.09 -7.76
C ALA A 97 7.59 -15.13 -7.25
N GLY A 98 7.64 -15.38 -5.94
CA GLY A 98 8.57 -16.34 -5.33
C GLY A 98 8.24 -17.81 -5.64
N SER A 99 6.95 -18.14 -5.76
CA SER A 99 6.47 -19.48 -6.17
C SER A 99 6.58 -19.73 -7.67
N LYS A 100 7.02 -18.73 -8.46
CA LYS A 100 7.11 -18.76 -9.93
C LYS A 100 5.77 -19.07 -10.62
N ILE A 101 4.64 -18.85 -9.94
CA ILE A 101 3.30 -18.92 -10.55
C ILE A 101 3.13 -17.74 -11.50
N ILE A 102 3.67 -16.57 -11.14
CA ILE A 102 3.77 -15.41 -12.01
C ILE A 102 5.25 -15.18 -12.31
N GLU A 103 5.63 -15.26 -13.58
CA GLU A 103 6.95 -14.87 -14.04
C GLU A 103 7.05 -13.35 -14.06
N VAL A 104 7.76 -12.79 -13.09
CA VAL A 104 8.05 -11.36 -13.00
C VAL A 104 9.55 -11.15 -13.12
N ASP A 105 9.97 -10.48 -14.19
CA ASP A 105 11.37 -10.14 -14.40
C ASP A 105 11.67 -8.74 -13.83
N ASN A 106 12.22 -8.69 -12.62
CA ASN A 106 12.63 -7.45 -11.97
C ASN A 106 13.73 -6.68 -12.72
N SER A 107 14.38 -7.30 -13.73
CA SER A 107 15.38 -6.63 -14.57
C SER A 107 14.75 -5.76 -15.66
N VAL A 108 13.49 -6.01 -16.01
CA VAL A 108 12.75 -5.25 -17.02
C VAL A 108 12.00 -4.11 -16.33
N ARG A 109 12.29 -2.86 -16.74
CA ARG A 109 11.63 -1.66 -16.20
C ARG A 109 10.12 -1.68 -16.37
N GLU A 110 9.62 -2.21 -17.49
CA GLU A 110 8.18 -2.37 -17.73
C GLU A 110 7.56 -3.35 -16.74
N ASP A 111 8.13 -4.55 -16.57
CA ASP A 111 7.59 -5.56 -15.65
C ASP A 111 7.65 -5.09 -14.18
N ARG A 112 8.61 -4.22 -13.83
CA ARG A 112 8.69 -3.56 -12.52
C ARG A 112 7.63 -2.46 -12.32
N ALA A 113 7.22 -1.78 -13.39
CA ALA A 113 6.17 -0.77 -13.34
C ALA A 113 4.76 -1.38 -13.34
N LEU A 114 4.63 -2.63 -13.80
CA LEU A 114 3.39 -3.40 -13.76
C LEU A 114 3.16 -4.13 -12.42
N LEU A 115 4.07 -3.95 -11.46
CA LEU A 115 4.17 -4.66 -10.17
C LEU A 115 3.73 -3.73 -9.03
#